data_AF-A0A7K1S6E3-F1
#
_entry.id   AF-A0A7K1S6E3-F1
#
_cell.length_a   1.000
_cell.length_b   1.000
_cell.length_c   1.000
_cell.angle_alpha   90.00
_cell.angle_beta   90.00
_cell.angle_gamma   90.00
#
_symmetry.space_group_name_H-M   'P 1'
#
loop_
_entity.id
_entity.type
_entity.pdbx_description
1 polymer ?
#
loop_
_entity_poly.entity_id
_entity_poly.type
_entity_poly.pdbx_seq_one_letter_code
_entity_poly.pdbx_strand_id
1 'polypeptide(L)'
;MMIRLILFVFVSCASVAKIHGQITVYQDEKGQILTTSDSYATGRQTTSTASYIKVTFLGNPFFTFPVWQEGKVQLDRAGKELDCQLAYNLVTSEVLCRFAGDSAVKVITPELFTINNTTFVRLQNSIAGLEYRTYFSLLHNGPTKLWMSLSNQIEPRNSAEEIKTRYYKDLNIQGIYRTKTKYYIQKGEAEPKLINLSKKLLLEALSDQTEALDSKIPARQLTTNDLIDAVNVYDSLTVEERKNLAHLSKEELFKRTLQPKITYPGWVGKQGIYGRVYAGFEVDSQGTIKNVVILSPDNVGFGFTAEVKKALETLATVDPSLSGKYALPVAFTYTNKKETSGPHVPINRLPDDRLDGRRMLDEVVIPYIVTTPITTSREVWGYYK
;
A
#
# COMPACT_ATOMS: atom_id res chain seq x y z
N MET A 1 -19.38 -16.51 49.44
CA MET A 1 -20.50 -17.34 48.94
C MET A 1 -20.57 -17.16 47.44
N MET A 2 -20.06 -18.14 46.68
CA MET A 2 -19.87 -18.10 45.23
C MET A 2 -21.21 -18.21 44.49
N ILE A 3 -21.51 -17.26 43.61
CA ILE A 3 -22.57 -17.39 42.60
C ILE A 3 -21.88 -17.73 41.28
N ARG A 4 -21.95 -19.01 40.88
CA ARG A 4 -21.47 -19.51 39.59
C ARG A 4 -22.49 -19.17 38.51
N LEU A 5 -22.13 -18.26 37.61
CA LEU A 5 -22.84 -17.96 36.37
C LEU A 5 -22.49 -19.06 35.35
N ILE A 6 -23.43 -19.95 35.05
CA ILE A 6 -23.31 -20.95 33.98
C ILE A 6 -23.74 -20.28 32.68
N LEU A 7 -22.78 -19.95 31.81
CA LEU A 7 -23.04 -19.50 30.45
C LEU A 7 -23.04 -20.72 29.51
N PHE A 8 -24.23 -21.18 29.13
CA PHE A 8 -24.40 -22.19 28.08
C PHE A 8 -24.18 -21.54 26.72
N VAL A 9 -23.03 -21.78 26.09
CA VAL A 9 -22.80 -21.46 24.68
C VAL A 9 -23.24 -22.67 23.85
N PHE A 10 -24.47 -22.65 23.37
CA PHE A 10 -24.93 -23.56 22.31
C PHE A 10 -24.28 -23.12 20.99
N VAL A 11 -23.12 -23.68 20.66
CA VAL A 11 -22.56 -23.63 19.30
C VAL A 11 -23.34 -24.64 18.47
N SER A 12 -24.45 -24.21 17.89
CA SER A 12 -25.16 -24.97 16.86
C SER A 12 -24.29 -25.05 15.62
N CYS A 13 -23.49 -26.12 15.50
CA CYS A 13 -22.87 -26.55 14.25
C CYS A 13 -23.96 -27.01 13.27
N ALA A 14 -24.64 -26.05 12.63
CA ALA A 14 -25.43 -26.32 11.45
C ALA A 14 -24.46 -26.66 10.31
N SER A 15 -24.25 -27.96 10.09
CA SER A 15 -23.63 -28.47 8.88
C SER A 15 -24.59 -28.16 7.74
N VAL A 16 -24.37 -27.05 7.05
CA VAL A 16 -25.14 -26.67 5.86
C VAL A 16 -24.80 -27.71 4.79
N ALA A 17 -25.67 -28.70 4.63
CA ALA A 17 -25.60 -29.63 3.50
C ALA A 17 -25.52 -28.79 2.22
N LYS A 18 -24.50 -29.02 1.39
CA LYS A 18 -24.38 -28.37 0.08
C LYS A 18 -25.53 -28.88 -0.79
N ILE A 19 -26.68 -28.23 -0.71
CA ILE A 19 -27.78 -28.43 -1.65
C ILE A 19 -27.22 -27.97 -3.00
N HIS A 20 -27.12 -28.91 -3.94
CA HIS A 20 -26.64 -28.64 -5.29
C HIS A 20 -27.76 -27.92 -6.04
N GLY A 21 -27.94 -26.64 -5.73
CA GLY A 21 -28.91 -25.79 -6.38
C GLY A 21 -28.34 -25.20 -7.66
N GLN A 22 -29.10 -25.25 -8.76
CA GLN A 22 -28.72 -24.56 -9.99
C GLN A 22 -29.16 -23.10 -9.87
N ILE A 23 -28.20 -22.18 -9.94
CA ILE A 23 -28.46 -20.74 -9.96
C ILE A 23 -28.48 -20.28 -11.42
N THR A 24 -29.57 -19.66 -11.83
CA THR A 24 -29.72 -19.05 -13.16
C THR A 24 -30.03 -17.57 -13.00
N VAL A 25 -29.22 -16.71 -13.61
CA VAL A 25 -29.44 -15.27 -13.66
C VAL A 25 -29.85 -14.90 -15.08
N TYR A 26 -30.97 -14.21 -15.22
CA TYR A 26 -31.48 -13.78 -16.52
C TYR A 26 -32.08 -12.38 -16.44
N GLN A 27 -32.21 -11.74 -17.60
CA GLN A 27 -32.93 -10.48 -17.74
C GLN A 27 -34.24 -10.78 -18.44
N ASP A 28 -35.34 -10.31 -17.88
CA ASP A 28 -36.66 -10.49 -18.48
C ASP A 28 -36.93 -9.47 -19.62
N GLU A 29 -38.09 -9.59 -20.26
CA GLU A 29 -38.50 -8.70 -21.35
C GLU A 29 -38.62 -7.22 -20.95
N LYS A 30 -38.72 -6.93 -19.65
CA LYS A 30 -38.81 -5.57 -19.10
C LYS A 30 -37.45 -5.03 -18.67
N GLY A 31 -36.38 -5.77 -18.94
CA GLY A 31 -35.02 -5.38 -18.57
C GLY A 31 -34.68 -5.64 -17.11
N GLN A 32 -35.54 -6.32 -16.34
CA GLN A 32 -35.31 -6.63 -14.94
C GLN A 32 -34.46 -7.88 -14.79
N ILE A 33 -33.38 -7.78 -14.00
CA ILE A 33 -32.50 -8.91 -13.71
C ILE A 33 -33.13 -9.73 -12.57
N LEU A 34 -33.31 -11.02 -12.81
CA LEU A 34 -33.87 -11.99 -11.89
C LEU A 34 -32.89 -13.14 -11.71
N THR A 35 -32.86 -13.69 -10.50
CA THR A 35 -32.07 -14.87 -10.16
C THR A 35 -32.99 -15.96 -9.66
N THR A 36 -32.96 -17.14 -10.29
CA THR A 36 -33.67 -18.32 -9.79
C THR A 36 -32.69 -19.31 -9.20
N SER A 37 -33.05 -19.87 -8.05
CA SER A 37 -32.35 -20.97 -7.41
C SER A 37 -33.27 -22.17 -7.39
N ASP A 38 -32.90 -23.20 -8.14
CA ASP A 38 -33.63 -24.46 -8.24
C ASP A 38 -33.01 -25.46 -7.26
N SER A 39 -33.78 -25.94 -6.30
CA SER A 39 -33.33 -26.91 -5.30
C SER A 39 -34.18 -28.18 -5.35
N TYR A 40 -33.51 -29.33 -5.31
CA TYR A 40 -34.13 -30.65 -5.28
C TYR A 40 -33.89 -31.23 -3.89
N ALA A 41 -34.94 -31.33 -3.07
CA ALA A 41 -34.78 -31.91 -1.75
C ALA A 41 -34.72 -33.43 -1.85
N THR A 42 -33.57 -34.02 -1.51
CA THR A 42 -33.41 -35.47 -1.33
C THR A 42 -33.78 -35.85 0.11
N GLY A 43 -35.05 -35.67 0.46
CA GLY A 43 -35.55 -36.13 1.75
C GLY A 43 -35.44 -37.66 1.87
N ARG A 44 -34.97 -38.17 3.01
CA ARG A 44 -35.18 -39.57 3.47
C ARG A 44 -36.67 -39.81 3.76
N GLN A 45 -37.55 -39.52 2.80
CA GLN A 45 -38.98 -39.77 2.92
C GLN A 45 -39.33 -41.01 2.11
N THR A 46 -40.15 -41.86 2.74
CA THR A 46 -40.65 -43.16 2.29
C THR A 46 -41.59 -43.07 1.07
N THR A 47 -41.73 -41.90 0.45
CA THR A 47 -42.56 -41.62 -0.72
C THR A 47 -41.69 -41.03 -1.83
N SER A 48 -41.68 -41.68 -2.99
CA SER A 48 -40.70 -41.56 -4.08
C SER A 48 -40.73 -40.28 -4.93
N THR A 49 -41.38 -39.20 -4.48
CA THR A 49 -41.46 -37.95 -5.26
C THR A 49 -40.50 -36.90 -4.71
N ALA A 50 -39.41 -36.65 -5.44
CA ALA A 50 -38.50 -35.55 -5.16
C ALA A 50 -39.26 -34.21 -5.19
N SER A 51 -39.21 -33.45 -4.11
CA SER A 51 -39.81 -32.11 -4.10
C SER A 51 -38.87 -31.12 -4.79
N TYR A 52 -39.37 -30.52 -5.86
CA TYR A 52 -38.71 -29.45 -6.59
C TYR A 52 -39.15 -28.10 -6.02
N ILE A 53 -38.20 -27.30 -5.58
CA ILE A 53 -38.44 -25.96 -5.04
C ILE A 53 -37.63 -24.96 -5.87
N LYS A 54 -38.34 -24.12 -6.62
CA LYS A 54 -37.78 -22.97 -7.34
C LYS A 54 -38.06 -21.69 -6.58
N VAL A 55 -37.00 -20.98 -6.20
CA VAL A 55 -37.09 -19.68 -5.55
C VAL A 55 -36.56 -18.61 -6.49
N THR A 56 -37.28 -17.49 -6.59
CA THR A 56 -36.84 -16.34 -7.39
C THR A 56 -36.42 -15.19 -6.50
N PHE A 57 -35.36 -14.49 -6.87
CA PHE A 57 -34.88 -13.26 -6.25
C PHE A 57 -34.74 -12.17 -7.29
N LEU A 58 -34.98 -10.93 -6.88
CA LEU A 58 -34.71 -9.76 -7.70
C LEU A 58 -33.23 -9.39 -7.63
N GLY A 59 -32.63 -9.04 -8.76
CA GLY A 59 -31.21 -8.67 -8.86
C GLY A 59 -30.29 -9.85 -9.15
N ASN A 60 -28.99 -9.63 -8.92
CA ASN A 60 -27.91 -10.54 -9.33
C ASN A 60 -26.98 -10.81 -8.14
N PRO A 61 -26.66 -12.08 -7.80
CA PRO A 61 -25.68 -12.38 -6.77
C PRO A 61 -24.23 -12.10 -7.22
N PHE A 62 -23.98 -11.97 -8.52
CA PHE A 62 -22.65 -11.75 -9.10
C PHE A 62 -22.30 -10.27 -9.27
N PHE A 63 -21.00 -9.97 -9.40
CA PHE A 63 -20.47 -8.62 -9.62
C PHE A 63 -20.97 -7.97 -10.93
N THR A 64 -21.15 -8.76 -11.99
CA THR A 64 -21.52 -8.28 -13.33
C THR A 64 -22.76 -8.99 -13.87
N PHE A 65 -23.48 -8.31 -14.75
CA PHE A 65 -24.47 -8.91 -15.65
C PHE A 65 -24.15 -8.47 -17.10
N PRO A 66 -24.04 -9.37 -18.09
CA PRO A 66 -24.08 -10.83 -17.99
C PRO A 66 -23.08 -11.42 -16.97
N VAL A 67 -23.42 -12.57 -16.37
CA VAL A 67 -22.66 -13.15 -15.25
C VAL A 67 -21.22 -13.48 -15.61
N TRP A 68 -21.02 -14.05 -16.80
CA TRP A 68 -19.70 -14.41 -17.32
C TRP A 68 -19.14 -13.25 -18.13
N GLN A 69 -17.96 -12.77 -17.74
CA GLN A 69 -17.23 -11.71 -18.44
C GLN A 69 -15.82 -12.20 -18.72
N GLU A 70 -15.23 -11.76 -19.84
CA GLU A 70 -13.81 -11.99 -20.08
C GLU A 70 -12.97 -11.29 -19.00
N GLY A 71 -11.93 -11.97 -18.55
CA GLY A 71 -11.08 -11.45 -17.50
C GLY A 71 -9.79 -12.23 -17.34
N LYS A 72 -9.02 -11.82 -16.35
CA LYS A 72 -7.69 -12.37 -16.06
C LYS A 72 -7.60 -12.82 -14.62
N VAL A 73 -6.87 -13.90 -14.38
CA VAL A 73 -6.60 -14.40 -13.03
C VAL A 73 -5.12 -14.66 -12.85
N GLN A 74 -4.64 -14.44 -11.63
CA GLN A 74 -3.32 -14.85 -11.20
C GLN A 74 -3.49 -15.68 -9.91
N LEU A 75 -3.07 -16.95 -9.95
CA LEU A 75 -3.33 -17.89 -8.87
C LEU A 75 -2.41 -17.71 -7.66
N ASP A 76 -1.17 -17.27 -7.89
CA ASP A 76 -0.17 -17.01 -6.88
C ASP A 76 0.65 -15.75 -7.22
N ARG A 77 1.41 -15.19 -6.27
CA ARG A 77 2.12 -13.90 -6.45
C ARG A 77 3.18 -13.91 -7.55
N ALA A 78 3.77 -15.07 -7.86
CA ALA A 78 4.78 -15.22 -8.89
C ALA A 78 4.20 -15.78 -10.21
N GLY A 79 2.92 -16.15 -10.19
CA GLY A 79 2.24 -16.88 -11.23
C GLY A 79 1.97 -16.02 -12.44
N LYS A 80 1.81 -16.67 -13.58
CA LYS A 80 1.41 -16.01 -14.83
C LYS A 80 -0.08 -15.64 -14.77
N GLU A 81 -0.43 -14.50 -15.37
CA GLU A 81 -1.83 -14.20 -15.67
C GLU A 81 -2.40 -15.22 -16.66
N LEU A 82 -3.60 -15.71 -16.38
CA LEU A 82 -4.38 -16.61 -17.23
C LEU A 82 -5.67 -15.92 -17.64
N ASP A 83 -5.97 -15.93 -18.93
CA ASP A 83 -7.25 -15.45 -19.46
C ASP A 83 -8.34 -16.51 -19.21
N CYS A 84 -9.50 -16.09 -18.70
CA CYS A 84 -10.68 -16.93 -18.61
C CYS A 84 -11.96 -16.11 -18.48
N GLN A 85 -13.12 -16.76 -18.71
CA GLN A 85 -14.39 -16.13 -18.39
C GLN A 85 -14.63 -16.24 -16.89
N LEU A 86 -14.85 -15.10 -16.25
CA LEU A 86 -15.00 -14.95 -14.82
C LEU A 86 -16.44 -14.64 -14.43
N ALA A 87 -16.84 -15.20 -13.29
CA ALA A 87 -18.01 -14.78 -12.54
C ALA A 87 -17.64 -14.68 -11.06
N TYR A 88 -17.75 -13.49 -10.49
CA TYR A 88 -17.45 -13.25 -9.08
C TYR A 88 -18.74 -13.18 -8.26
N ASN A 89 -18.99 -14.18 -7.41
CA ASN A 89 -20.18 -14.26 -6.58
C ASN A 89 -20.00 -13.41 -5.32
N LEU A 90 -20.73 -12.30 -5.22
CA LEU A 90 -20.62 -11.35 -4.10
C LEU A 90 -21.32 -11.85 -2.82
N VAL A 91 -22.12 -12.92 -2.89
CA VAL A 91 -22.75 -13.52 -1.72
C VAL A 91 -21.78 -14.47 -1.02
N THR A 92 -21.11 -15.33 -1.79
CA THR A 92 -20.19 -16.35 -1.25
C THR A 92 -18.72 -15.93 -1.27
N SER A 93 -18.40 -14.81 -1.93
CA SER A 93 -17.01 -14.37 -2.22
C SER A 93 -16.21 -15.39 -3.05
N GLU A 94 -16.91 -16.25 -3.82
CA GLU A 94 -16.27 -17.23 -4.69
C GLU A 94 -16.01 -16.66 -6.09
N VAL A 95 -14.84 -17.00 -6.64
CA VAL A 95 -14.48 -16.66 -8.03
C VAL A 95 -14.64 -17.93 -8.86
N LEU A 96 -15.52 -17.87 -9.85
CA LEU A 96 -15.73 -18.93 -10.82
C LEU A 96 -15.00 -18.59 -12.11
N CYS A 97 -14.37 -19.57 -12.74
CA CYS A 97 -13.61 -19.41 -13.97
C CYS A 97 -13.93 -20.53 -14.96
N ARG A 98 -14.09 -20.16 -16.24
CA ARG A 98 -14.16 -21.09 -17.38
C ARG A 98 -12.98 -20.81 -18.30
N PHE A 99 -12.03 -21.75 -18.34
CA PHE A 99 -10.87 -21.64 -19.20
C PHE A 99 -11.24 -21.96 -20.65
N ALA A 100 -10.52 -21.35 -21.60
CA ALA A 100 -10.73 -21.63 -23.01
C ALA A 100 -10.58 -23.14 -23.30
N GLY A 101 -11.58 -23.71 -23.98
CA GLY A 101 -11.62 -25.15 -24.31
C GLY A 101 -12.14 -26.06 -23.18
N ASP A 102 -12.39 -25.55 -21.98
CA ASP A 102 -13.01 -26.31 -20.88
C ASP A 102 -14.51 -25.97 -20.79
N SER A 103 -15.35 -27.00 -20.78
CA SER A 103 -16.80 -26.82 -20.58
C SER A 103 -17.18 -26.72 -19.11
N ALA A 104 -16.30 -27.16 -18.20
CA ALA A 104 -16.56 -27.18 -16.77
C ALA A 104 -16.26 -25.84 -16.10
N VAL A 105 -17.18 -25.41 -15.23
CA VAL A 105 -16.95 -24.28 -14.33
C VAL A 105 -16.07 -24.71 -13.17
N LYS A 106 -15.00 -23.97 -12.90
CA LYS A 106 -14.13 -24.20 -11.74
C LYS A 106 -14.27 -23.08 -10.73
N VAL A 107 -14.43 -23.44 -9.45
CA VAL A 107 -14.23 -22.50 -8.34
C VAL A 107 -12.74 -22.37 -8.10
N ILE A 108 -12.21 -21.16 -8.19
CA ILE A 108 -10.78 -20.88 -8.02
C ILE A 108 -10.55 -19.88 -6.89
N THR A 109 -9.31 -19.81 -6.42
CA THR A 109 -8.91 -18.94 -5.32
C THR A 109 -7.71 -18.10 -5.73
N PRO A 110 -7.88 -17.18 -6.69
CA PRO A 110 -6.77 -16.37 -7.18
C PRO A 110 -6.18 -15.48 -6.09
N GLU A 111 -4.93 -15.09 -6.25
CA GLU A 111 -4.34 -13.98 -5.50
C GLU A 111 -4.90 -12.65 -6.00
N LEU A 112 -5.03 -12.50 -7.32
CA LEU A 112 -5.74 -11.39 -7.95
C LEU A 112 -6.49 -11.80 -9.20
N PHE A 113 -7.53 -11.05 -9.54
CA PHE A 113 -8.25 -11.20 -10.80
C PHE A 113 -8.84 -9.88 -11.29
N THR A 114 -9.13 -9.78 -12.58
CA THR A 114 -9.64 -8.56 -13.19
C THR A 114 -10.89 -8.84 -14.02
N ILE A 115 -11.96 -8.08 -13.77
CA ILE A 115 -13.22 -8.10 -14.53
C ILE A 115 -13.59 -6.65 -14.86
N ASN A 116 -13.89 -6.33 -16.13
CA ASN A 116 -14.25 -4.97 -16.57
C ASN A 116 -13.29 -3.88 -16.07
N ASN A 117 -11.98 -4.09 -16.24
CA ASN A 117 -10.90 -3.21 -15.75
C ASN A 117 -10.87 -2.99 -14.22
N THR A 118 -11.67 -3.73 -13.46
CA THR A 118 -11.63 -3.70 -12.00
C THR A 118 -10.79 -4.86 -11.51
N THR A 119 -9.62 -4.56 -10.94
CA THR A 119 -8.74 -5.55 -10.34
C THR A 119 -9.14 -5.79 -8.89
N PHE A 120 -9.36 -7.05 -8.54
CA PHE A 120 -9.64 -7.53 -7.20
C PHE A 120 -8.44 -8.29 -6.66
N VAL A 121 -8.02 -7.96 -5.46
CA VAL A 121 -6.88 -8.57 -4.75
C VAL A 121 -7.40 -9.30 -3.52
N ARG A 122 -6.92 -10.51 -3.30
CA ARG A 122 -7.21 -11.29 -2.10
C ARG A 122 -6.43 -10.73 -0.92
N LEU A 123 -7.13 -10.33 0.13
CA LEU A 123 -6.51 -10.06 1.43
C LEU A 123 -6.83 -11.22 2.37
N GLN A 124 -5.80 -11.88 2.88
CA GLN A 124 -5.95 -12.97 3.83
C GLN A 124 -6.28 -12.37 5.20
N ASN A 125 -7.49 -12.60 5.66
CA ASN A 125 -7.94 -12.19 6.98
C ASN A 125 -8.21 -13.44 7.82
N SER A 126 -7.87 -13.36 9.10
CA SER A 126 -8.25 -14.37 10.08
C SER A 126 -9.05 -13.70 11.19
N ILE A 127 -10.21 -14.27 11.53
CA ILE A 127 -10.95 -13.89 12.75
C ILE A 127 -11.16 -15.19 13.52
N ALA A 128 -10.74 -15.21 14.79
CA ALA A 128 -10.88 -16.37 15.68
C ALA A 128 -10.33 -17.69 15.08
N GLY A 129 -9.23 -17.62 14.32
CA GLY A 129 -8.61 -18.77 13.67
C GLY A 129 -9.35 -19.30 12.44
N LEU A 130 -10.48 -18.70 12.05
CA LEU A 130 -11.15 -18.98 10.79
C LEU A 130 -10.59 -18.07 9.70
N GLU A 131 -9.96 -18.68 8.71
CA GLU A 131 -9.58 -17.98 7.48
C GLU A 131 -10.82 -17.74 6.64
N TYR A 132 -11.12 -16.47 6.37
CA TYR A 132 -12.11 -16.11 5.36
C TYR A 132 -11.44 -15.28 4.28
N ARG A 133 -11.89 -15.51 3.06
CA ARG A 133 -11.31 -14.91 1.85
C ARG A 133 -12.22 -13.79 1.42
N THR A 134 -11.69 -12.58 1.42
CA THR A 134 -12.40 -11.42 0.89
C THR A 134 -11.51 -10.78 -0.15
N TYR A 135 -12.12 -10.46 -1.29
CA TYR A 135 -11.45 -9.74 -2.35
C TYR A 135 -11.80 -8.26 -2.26
N PHE A 136 -10.79 -7.44 -2.49
CA PHE A 136 -10.89 -5.98 -2.44
C PHE A 136 -10.44 -5.43 -3.78
N SER A 137 -11.19 -4.49 -4.33
CA SER A 137 -10.70 -3.69 -5.45
C SER A 137 -9.86 -2.54 -4.92
N LEU A 138 -8.70 -2.31 -5.54
CA LEU A 138 -7.81 -1.21 -5.20
C LEU A 138 -8.24 0.04 -5.96
N LEU A 139 -8.72 1.05 -5.24
CA LEU A 139 -9.19 2.31 -5.83
C LEU A 139 -8.07 3.35 -5.93
N HIS A 140 -7.08 3.29 -5.03
CA HIS A 140 -5.91 4.14 -5.02
C HIS A 140 -4.70 3.38 -4.49
N ASN A 141 -3.56 3.50 -5.17
CA ASN A 141 -2.34 2.74 -4.89
C ASN A 141 -1.13 3.67 -4.64
N GLY A 142 -1.24 4.53 -3.65
CA GLY A 142 -0.14 5.39 -3.17
C GLY A 142 0.53 4.86 -1.90
N PRO A 143 1.31 5.72 -1.21
CA PRO A 143 1.77 5.46 0.17
C PRO A 143 0.62 5.12 1.13
N THR A 144 -0.56 5.66 0.85
CA THR A 144 -1.82 5.24 1.44
C THR A 144 -2.62 4.49 0.39
N LYS A 145 -3.15 3.31 0.73
CA LYS A 145 -4.02 2.54 -0.16
C LYS A 145 -5.48 2.74 0.22
N LEU A 146 -6.33 2.92 -0.79
CA LEU A 146 -7.78 2.94 -0.64
C LEU A 146 -8.35 1.65 -1.24
N TRP A 147 -8.95 0.82 -0.39
CA TRP A 147 -9.55 -0.44 -0.77
C TRP A 147 -11.08 -0.33 -0.76
N MET A 148 -11.72 -1.09 -1.64
CA MET A 148 -13.17 -1.25 -1.66
C MET A 148 -13.53 -2.74 -1.64
N SER A 149 -14.42 -3.12 -0.73
CA SER A 149 -15.00 -4.46 -0.65
C SER A 149 -16.47 -4.40 -1.06
N LEU A 150 -16.87 -5.35 -1.91
CA LEU A 150 -18.24 -5.53 -2.37
C LEU A 150 -18.79 -6.84 -1.82
N SER A 151 -20.03 -6.81 -1.35
CA SER A 151 -20.75 -8.01 -0.91
C SER A 151 -22.23 -7.88 -1.24
N ASN A 152 -22.90 -8.99 -1.52
CA ASN A 152 -24.34 -9.00 -1.74
C ASN A 152 -25.05 -9.61 -0.54
N GLN A 153 -26.17 -9.02 -0.15
CA GLN A 153 -27.06 -9.56 0.86
C GLN A 153 -28.49 -9.63 0.31
N ILE A 154 -29.21 -10.67 0.69
CA ILE A 154 -30.64 -10.78 0.37
C ILE A 154 -31.38 -9.98 1.44
N GLU A 155 -32.18 -9.02 0.99
CA GLU A 155 -33.01 -8.19 1.86
C GLU A 155 -34.49 -8.32 1.45
N PRO A 156 -35.42 -8.04 2.39
CA PRO A 156 -36.82 -7.92 2.04
C PRO A 156 -37.03 -6.77 1.05
N ARG A 157 -38.05 -6.92 0.19
CA ARG A 157 -38.47 -5.87 -0.73
C ARG A 157 -39.19 -4.77 0.05
N ASN A 158 -38.99 -3.52 -0.34
CA ASN A 158 -39.82 -2.42 0.17
C ASN A 158 -41.16 -2.33 -0.57
N SER A 159 -42.11 -1.54 -0.06
CA SER A 159 -43.47 -1.46 -0.64
C SER A 159 -43.48 -1.01 -2.10
N ALA A 160 -42.55 -0.13 -2.51
CA ALA A 160 -42.45 0.31 -3.89
C ALA A 160 -41.95 -0.81 -4.82
N GLU A 161 -40.97 -1.59 -4.37
CA GLU A 161 -40.46 -2.78 -5.07
C GLU A 161 -41.52 -3.88 -5.14
N GLU A 162 -42.31 -4.09 -4.08
CA GLU A 162 -43.44 -5.01 -4.09
C GLU A 162 -44.49 -4.60 -5.14
N ILE A 163 -44.93 -3.33 -5.14
CA ILE A 163 -45.87 -2.83 -6.14
C ILE A 163 -45.33 -3.02 -7.56
N LYS A 164 -44.06 -2.67 -7.78
CA LYS A 164 -43.39 -2.86 -9.07
C LYS A 164 -43.27 -4.32 -9.49
N THR A 165 -43.36 -5.29 -8.57
CA THR A 165 -43.22 -6.71 -8.90
C THR A 165 -44.55 -7.48 -8.86
N ARG A 166 -45.68 -6.81 -8.58
CA ARG A 166 -47.02 -7.43 -8.54
C ARG A 166 -47.46 -8.10 -9.84
N TYR A 167 -46.91 -7.71 -10.98
CA TYR A 167 -47.26 -8.33 -12.26
C TYR A 167 -46.64 -9.72 -12.43
N TYR A 168 -45.62 -10.08 -11.65
CA TYR A 168 -45.05 -11.43 -11.63
C TYR A 168 -45.84 -12.34 -10.68
N LYS A 169 -47.12 -12.54 -10.96
CA LYS A 169 -47.99 -13.37 -10.09
C LYS A 169 -47.51 -14.82 -9.97
N ASP A 170 -46.86 -15.31 -11.02
CA ASP A 170 -46.37 -16.70 -11.10
C ASP A 170 -44.95 -16.86 -10.55
N LEU A 171 -44.22 -15.76 -10.29
CA LEU A 171 -42.89 -15.83 -9.70
C LEU A 171 -43.00 -15.68 -8.19
N ASN A 172 -42.58 -16.71 -7.48
CA ASN A 172 -42.40 -16.66 -6.04
C ASN A 172 -41.13 -15.87 -5.68
N ILE A 173 -41.20 -14.53 -5.77
CA ILE A 173 -40.07 -13.63 -5.47
C ILE A 173 -39.91 -13.50 -3.95
N GLN A 174 -38.84 -14.08 -3.41
CA GLN A 174 -38.60 -14.15 -1.96
C GLN A 174 -37.80 -12.97 -1.40
N GLY A 175 -37.07 -12.22 -2.25
CA GLY A 175 -36.26 -11.10 -1.81
C GLY A 175 -35.54 -10.39 -2.94
N ILE A 176 -34.67 -9.44 -2.58
CA ILE A 176 -33.82 -8.68 -3.50
C ILE A 176 -32.35 -8.75 -3.06
N TYR A 177 -31.44 -8.95 -4.02
CA TYR A 177 -30.01 -8.80 -3.79
C TYR A 177 -29.65 -7.32 -3.72
N ARG A 178 -29.04 -6.89 -2.60
CA ARG A 178 -28.46 -5.56 -2.45
C ARG A 178 -26.95 -5.65 -2.27
N THR A 179 -26.23 -4.88 -3.09
CA THR A 179 -24.78 -4.73 -2.96
C THR A 179 -24.46 -3.75 -1.84
N LYS A 180 -23.66 -4.22 -0.89
CA LYS A 180 -23.05 -3.43 0.17
C LYS A 180 -21.60 -3.16 -0.17
N THR A 181 -21.24 -1.89 -0.19
CA THR A 181 -19.89 -1.42 -0.43
C THR A 181 -19.27 -0.95 0.88
N LYS A 182 -18.07 -1.43 1.18
CA LYS A 182 -17.26 -1.00 2.33
C LYS A 182 -15.93 -0.46 1.83
N TYR A 183 -15.44 0.60 2.46
CA TYR A 183 -14.17 1.23 2.09
C TYR A 183 -13.16 1.07 3.22
N TYR A 184 -11.89 0.91 2.87
CA TYR A 184 -10.83 0.76 3.87
C TYR A 184 -9.63 1.61 3.47
N ILE A 185 -9.03 2.27 4.46
CA ILE A 185 -7.79 3.02 4.30
C ILE A 185 -6.65 2.24 4.95
N GLN A 186 -5.56 2.08 4.22
CA GLN A 186 -4.34 1.43 4.70
C GLN A 186 -3.17 2.40 4.57
N LYS A 187 -2.57 2.80 5.69
CA LYS A 187 -1.40 3.69 5.71
C LYS A 187 -0.11 2.87 5.74
N GLY A 188 0.68 2.87 4.66
CA GLY A 188 1.86 2.02 4.53
C GLY A 188 1.53 0.55 4.76
N GLU A 189 2.26 -0.11 5.67
CA GLU A 189 2.08 -1.51 6.04
C GLU A 189 1.11 -1.73 7.21
N ALA A 190 0.42 -0.68 7.68
CA ALA A 190 -0.58 -0.82 8.75
C ALA A 190 -1.76 -1.69 8.29
N GLU A 191 -2.56 -2.20 9.24
CA GLU A 191 -3.79 -2.90 8.92
C GLU A 191 -4.83 -1.95 8.28
N PRO A 192 -5.59 -2.40 7.26
CA PRO A 192 -6.65 -1.60 6.67
C PRO A 192 -7.75 -1.24 7.69
N LYS A 193 -8.04 0.06 7.85
CA LYS A 193 -9.11 0.56 8.71
C LYS A 193 -10.39 0.79 7.92
N LEU A 194 -11.50 0.23 8.39
CA LEU A 194 -12.82 0.44 7.81
C LEU A 194 -13.21 1.93 7.93
N ILE A 195 -13.67 2.50 6.83
CA ILE A 195 -14.26 3.83 6.77
C ILE A 195 -15.63 3.77 6.07
N ASN A 196 -16.48 4.74 6.40
CA ASN A 196 -17.72 4.97 5.64
C ASN A 196 -17.57 6.25 4.82
N LEU A 197 -18.55 6.50 3.96
CA LEU A 197 -18.63 7.71 3.12
C LEU A 197 -19.02 8.97 3.91
N SER A 198 -18.37 9.21 5.05
CA SER A 198 -18.57 10.37 5.91
C SER A 198 -17.25 11.09 6.19
N LYS A 199 -17.30 12.43 6.17
CA LYS A 199 -16.15 13.29 6.47
C LYS A 199 -15.51 12.97 7.82
N LYS A 200 -16.32 12.75 8.86
CA LYS A 200 -15.86 12.44 10.22
C LYS A 200 -14.96 11.20 10.27
N LEU A 201 -15.41 10.08 9.71
CA LEU A 201 -14.66 8.81 9.77
C LEU A 201 -13.42 8.84 8.87
N LEU A 202 -13.49 9.57 7.75
CA LEU A 202 -12.33 9.79 6.88
C LEU A 202 -11.24 10.59 7.62
N LEU A 203 -11.60 11.69 8.27
CA LEU A 203 -10.67 12.49 9.08
C LEU A 203 -10.10 11.69 10.26
N GLU A 204 -10.91 10.85 10.90
CA GLU A 204 -10.42 9.97 11.97
C GLU A 204 -9.39 8.94 11.47
N ALA A 205 -9.57 8.39 10.27
CA ALA A 205 -8.60 7.48 9.66
C ALA A 205 -7.29 8.20 9.25
N LEU A 206 -7.39 9.48 8.87
CA LEU A 206 -6.30 10.36 8.43
C LEU A 206 -5.95 11.42 9.49
N SER A 207 -6.04 11.04 10.76
CA SER A 207 -6.04 11.97 11.90
C SER A 207 -4.81 12.88 11.97
N ASP A 208 -3.67 12.41 11.46
CA ASP A 208 -2.39 13.11 11.43
C ASP A 208 -2.36 14.33 10.50
N GLN A 209 -3.34 14.47 9.59
CA GLN A 209 -3.46 15.61 8.67
C GLN A 209 -4.87 16.24 8.74
N THR A 210 -5.55 16.11 9.88
CA THR A 210 -6.96 16.54 10.05
C THR A 210 -7.17 18.01 9.67
N GLU A 211 -6.34 18.92 10.21
CA GLU A 211 -6.51 20.37 10.00
C GLU A 211 -6.36 20.76 8.53
N ALA A 212 -5.38 20.16 7.84
CA ALA A 212 -5.12 20.43 6.42
C ALA A 212 -6.17 19.81 5.49
N LEU A 213 -6.80 18.71 5.90
CA LEU A 213 -7.83 18.01 5.13
C LEU A 213 -9.24 18.55 5.37
N ASP A 214 -9.54 19.10 6.55
CA ASP A 214 -10.91 19.47 6.94
C ASP A 214 -11.55 20.44 5.94
N SER A 215 -10.80 21.44 5.49
CA SER A 215 -11.26 22.43 4.51
C SER A 215 -11.39 21.88 3.08
N LYS A 216 -10.73 20.75 2.78
CA LYS A 216 -10.68 20.15 1.43
C LYS A 216 -11.72 19.05 1.23
N ILE A 217 -12.27 18.51 2.32
CA ILE A 217 -13.30 17.46 2.27
C ILE A 217 -14.68 18.09 2.39
N PRO A 218 -15.62 17.82 1.44
CA PRO A 218 -16.94 18.40 1.49
C PRO A 218 -17.76 17.90 2.69
N ALA A 219 -18.67 18.73 3.21
CA ALA A 219 -19.51 18.38 4.35
C ALA A 219 -20.71 17.47 3.99
N ARG A 220 -21.01 17.31 2.69
CA ARG A 220 -22.06 16.39 2.21
C ARG A 220 -21.63 14.92 2.36
N GLN A 221 -22.56 14.00 2.11
CA GLN A 221 -22.23 12.58 1.94
C GLN A 221 -21.13 12.44 0.87
N LEU A 222 -20.08 11.72 1.21
CA LEU A 222 -18.95 11.53 0.31
C LEU A 222 -19.30 10.52 -0.79
N THR A 223 -18.71 10.74 -1.96
CA THR A 223 -18.68 9.79 -3.06
C THR A 223 -17.35 9.04 -3.05
N THR A 224 -17.25 7.99 -3.85
CA THR A 224 -15.98 7.27 -4.07
C THR A 224 -14.88 8.20 -4.58
N ASN A 225 -15.21 9.14 -5.46
CA ASN A 225 -14.24 10.11 -5.98
C ASN A 225 -13.76 11.08 -4.89
N ASP A 226 -14.67 11.54 -4.02
CA ASP A 226 -14.27 12.40 -2.89
C ASP A 226 -13.28 11.68 -1.96
N LEU A 227 -13.42 10.35 -1.77
CA LEU A 227 -12.44 9.56 -1.00
C LEU A 227 -11.09 9.51 -1.71
N ILE A 228 -11.08 9.25 -3.02
CA ILE A 228 -9.85 9.19 -3.82
C ILE A 228 -9.11 10.53 -3.77
N ASP A 229 -9.82 11.64 -3.99
CA ASP A 229 -9.27 12.99 -3.96
C ASP A 229 -8.69 13.35 -2.58
N ALA A 230 -9.39 13.01 -1.51
CA ALA A 230 -8.91 13.24 -0.15
C ALA A 230 -7.63 12.44 0.16
N VAL A 231 -7.56 11.17 -0.27
CA VAL A 231 -6.37 10.34 -0.08
C VAL A 231 -5.19 10.85 -0.92
N ASN A 232 -5.44 11.32 -2.16
CA ASN A 232 -4.41 11.96 -2.98
C ASN A 232 -3.82 13.20 -2.31
N VAL A 233 -4.68 14.06 -1.76
CA VAL A 233 -4.24 15.24 -1.01
C VAL A 233 -3.45 14.83 0.23
N TYR A 234 -3.92 13.84 0.99
CA TYR A 234 -3.20 13.32 2.15
C TYR A 234 -1.80 12.80 1.78
N ASP A 235 -1.70 12.01 0.72
CA ASP A 235 -0.41 11.50 0.24
C ASP A 235 0.53 12.64 -0.16
N SER A 236 0.03 13.71 -0.81
CA SER A 236 0.86 14.88 -1.12
C SER A 236 1.39 15.59 0.14
N LEU A 237 0.54 15.75 1.16
CA LEU A 237 0.88 16.41 2.42
C LEU A 237 1.91 15.58 3.20
N THR A 238 1.72 14.26 3.27
CA THR A 238 2.66 13.37 3.97
C THR A 238 4.00 13.25 3.24
N VAL A 239 4.04 13.33 1.92
CA VAL A 239 5.30 13.41 1.17
C VAL A 239 6.04 14.70 1.49
N GLU A 240 5.33 15.83 1.52
CA GLU A 240 5.91 17.14 1.86
C GLU A 240 6.37 17.18 3.32
N GLU A 241 5.56 16.66 4.24
CA GLU A 241 5.91 16.51 5.64
C GLU A 241 7.10 15.57 5.83
N ARG A 242 7.16 14.41 5.16
CA ARG A 242 8.32 13.49 5.21
C ARG A 242 9.59 14.13 4.67
N LYS A 243 9.49 14.99 3.65
CA LYS A 243 10.63 15.81 3.20
C LYS A 243 11.06 16.80 4.30
N ASN A 244 10.12 17.25 5.14
CA ASN A 244 10.37 18.23 6.18
C ASN A 244 10.81 17.64 7.54
N LEU A 245 10.27 16.48 7.95
CA LEU A 245 10.46 15.83 9.26
C LEU A 245 11.76 15.04 9.37
N ALA A 246 12.34 14.66 8.23
CA ALA A 246 13.26 13.53 8.20
C ALA A 246 14.70 13.91 7.84
N HIS A 247 15.12 15.11 8.21
CA HIS A 247 16.47 15.58 7.97
C HIS A 247 17.27 15.50 9.27
N LEU A 248 18.00 14.39 9.47
CA LEU A 248 19.20 14.36 10.34
C LEU A 248 20.09 15.59 10.03
N SER A 249 20.12 15.93 8.75
CA SER A 249 20.03 17.27 8.17
C SER A 249 19.97 18.53 9.03
N LYS A 250 18.77 18.74 9.58
CA LYS A 250 18.34 19.93 10.30
C LYS A 250 18.66 19.79 11.79
N GLU A 251 19.13 18.63 12.23
CA GLU A 251 19.65 18.51 13.58
C GLU A 251 20.99 19.24 13.65
N GLU A 252 20.93 20.46 14.19
CA GLU A 252 22.09 21.32 14.41
C GLU A 252 23.17 20.57 15.22
N LEU A 253 22.75 19.69 16.14
CA LEU A 253 23.65 18.88 16.95
C LEU A 253 24.42 17.85 16.10
N PHE A 254 23.77 17.11 15.19
CA PHE A 254 24.46 16.20 14.25
C PHE A 254 25.54 16.94 13.45
N LYS A 255 25.19 18.08 12.84
CA LYS A 255 26.16 18.87 12.06
C LYS A 255 27.32 19.38 12.93
N ARG A 256 27.03 19.96 14.10
CA ARG A 256 28.03 20.50 15.02
C ARG A 256 28.92 19.44 15.64
N THR A 257 28.44 18.21 15.80
CA THR A 257 29.23 17.11 16.38
C THR A 257 30.01 16.35 15.32
N LEU A 258 29.50 16.26 14.09
CA LEU A 258 30.15 15.55 13.01
C LEU A 258 31.27 16.36 12.36
N GLN A 259 31.04 17.63 12.03
CA GLN A 259 32.01 18.46 11.30
C GLN A 259 33.38 18.51 12.00
N PRO A 260 33.49 18.70 13.34
CA PRO A 260 34.78 18.73 14.03
C PRO A 260 35.50 17.37 14.09
N LYS A 261 34.79 16.27 13.84
CA LYS A 261 35.37 14.91 13.84
C LYS A 261 35.99 14.54 12.50
N ILE A 262 35.63 15.23 11.42
CA ILE A 262 36.20 14.99 10.09
C ILE A 262 37.43 15.86 9.92
N THR A 263 38.61 15.24 9.88
CA THR A 263 39.87 15.96 9.70
C THR A 263 40.18 16.09 8.21
N TYR A 264 40.55 17.29 7.75
CA TYR A 264 41.13 17.45 6.41
C TYR A 264 42.56 16.91 6.41
N PRO A 265 42.91 15.90 5.59
CA PRO A 265 44.27 15.38 5.54
C PRO A 265 45.29 16.47 5.16
N GLY A 266 46.16 16.85 6.09
CA GLY A 266 46.99 18.05 5.95
C GLY A 266 47.95 18.01 4.75
N TRP A 267 48.45 16.84 4.38
CA TRP A 267 49.33 16.69 3.21
C TRP A 267 48.57 16.86 1.88
N VAL A 268 47.29 16.53 1.83
CA VAL A 268 46.40 16.70 0.66
C VAL A 268 46.06 18.18 0.47
N GLY A 269 45.71 18.86 1.57
CA GLY A 269 45.45 20.29 1.56
C GLY A 269 46.68 21.10 1.11
N LYS A 270 47.88 20.70 1.54
CA LYS A 270 49.17 21.28 1.08
C LYS A 270 49.49 21.04 -0.40
N GLN A 271 48.75 20.18 -1.08
CA GLN A 271 48.87 19.93 -2.51
C GLN A 271 47.72 20.58 -3.31
N GLY A 272 46.84 21.36 -2.67
CA GLY A 272 45.69 21.98 -3.34
C GLY A 272 44.65 20.96 -3.81
N ILE A 273 44.64 19.76 -3.23
CA ILE A 273 43.72 18.69 -3.61
C ILE A 273 42.44 18.80 -2.78
N TYR A 274 41.30 18.80 -3.45
CA TYR A 274 39.97 18.89 -2.85
C TYR A 274 39.03 17.87 -3.49
N GLY A 275 37.87 17.59 -2.89
CA GLY A 275 36.99 16.55 -3.41
C GLY A 275 35.74 16.34 -2.57
N ARG A 276 34.81 15.53 -3.10
CA ARG A 276 33.57 15.16 -2.41
C ARG A 276 33.55 13.68 -2.11
N VAL A 277 33.07 13.33 -0.93
CA VAL A 277 32.80 11.95 -0.51
C VAL A 277 31.31 11.82 -0.23
N TYR A 278 30.72 10.72 -0.70
CA TYR A 278 29.36 10.35 -0.31
C TYR A 278 29.44 9.11 0.57
N ALA A 279 28.97 9.21 1.81
CA ALA A 279 28.91 8.11 2.75
C ALA A 279 27.46 7.66 2.98
N GLY A 280 27.19 6.37 2.82
CA GLY A 280 25.91 5.75 3.17
C GLY A 280 25.98 5.13 4.56
N PHE A 281 24.93 5.24 5.35
CA PHE A 281 24.85 4.60 6.67
C PHE A 281 23.40 4.38 7.10
N GLU A 282 23.21 3.67 8.21
CA GLU A 282 21.90 3.39 8.80
C GLU A 282 21.89 3.88 10.25
N VAL A 283 20.79 4.50 10.67
CA VAL A 283 20.49 4.81 12.07
C VAL A 283 19.49 3.77 12.56
N ASP A 284 19.87 3.01 13.58
CA ASP A 284 18.99 1.99 14.15
C ASP A 284 17.92 2.57 15.10
N SER A 285 17.06 1.72 15.64
CA SER A 285 15.99 2.11 16.58
C SER A 285 16.50 2.61 17.94
N GLN A 286 17.81 2.56 18.18
CA GLN A 286 18.47 3.12 19.36
C GLN A 286 19.24 4.40 19.02
N GLY A 287 19.12 4.91 17.78
CA GLY A 287 19.84 6.10 17.34
C GLY A 287 21.33 5.84 17.07
N THR A 288 21.78 4.58 16.96
CA THR A 288 23.18 4.26 16.69
C THR A 288 23.45 4.22 15.19
N ILE A 289 24.54 4.85 14.75
CA ILE A 289 25.00 4.79 13.36
C ILE A 289 25.71 3.47 13.10
N LYS A 290 25.28 2.73 12.07
CA LYS A 290 25.82 1.44 11.65
C LYS A 290 25.92 1.36 10.13
N ASN A 291 26.57 0.31 9.63
CA ASN A 291 26.66 -0.02 8.21
C ASN A 291 27.21 1.13 7.34
N VAL A 292 28.26 1.79 7.82
CA VAL A 292 28.91 2.91 7.12
C VAL A 292 29.64 2.37 5.88
N VAL A 293 29.20 2.82 4.70
CA VAL A 293 29.74 2.47 3.38
C VAL A 293 30.05 3.73 2.59
N ILE A 294 31.01 3.66 1.67
CA ILE A 294 31.31 4.77 0.75
C ILE A 294 30.57 4.52 -0.56
N LEU A 295 29.78 5.51 -0.98
CA LEU A 295 28.95 5.47 -2.20
C LEU A 295 29.66 6.13 -3.39
N SER A 296 30.46 7.16 -3.12
CA SER A 296 31.27 7.83 -4.15
C SER A 296 32.39 6.91 -4.66
N PRO A 297 32.85 7.08 -5.91
CA PRO A 297 34.07 6.45 -6.38
C PRO A 297 35.24 6.66 -5.41
N ASP A 298 36.12 5.67 -5.28
CA ASP A 298 37.24 5.76 -4.35
C ASP A 298 38.21 6.88 -4.74
N ASN A 299 38.53 7.73 -3.77
CA ASN A 299 39.62 8.69 -3.84
C ASN A 299 40.89 8.07 -3.22
N VAL A 300 41.27 6.87 -3.71
CA VAL A 300 42.35 6.06 -3.12
C VAL A 300 43.62 6.89 -2.94
N GLY A 301 44.23 6.79 -1.77
CA GLY A 301 45.48 7.46 -1.45
C GLY A 301 45.33 8.84 -0.83
N PHE A 302 44.17 9.52 -0.92
CA PHE A 302 43.98 10.87 -0.36
C PHE A 302 43.38 10.90 1.06
N GLY A 303 42.91 9.76 1.58
CA GLY A 303 42.45 9.65 2.98
C GLY A 303 41.10 10.31 3.31
N PHE A 304 40.45 11.03 2.37
CA PHE A 304 39.13 11.63 2.60
C PHE A 304 38.07 10.61 3.05
N THR A 305 38.03 9.46 2.40
CA THR A 305 37.06 8.38 2.72
C THR A 305 37.27 7.82 4.12
N ALA A 306 38.53 7.66 4.55
CA ALA A 306 38.89 7.16 5.87
C ALA A 306 38.46 8.13 6.98
N GLU A 307 38.66 9.43 6.79
CA GLU A 307 38.27 10.47 7.77
C GLU A 307 36.76 10.57 7.93
N VAL A 308 36.00 10.52 6.82
CA VAL A 308 34.53 10.52 6.87
C VAL A 308 34.00 9.27 7.55
N LYS A 309 34.52 8.10 7.19
CA LYS A 309 34.10 6.82 7.79
C LYS A 309 34.36 6.79 9.30
N LYS A 310 35.58 7.16 9.71
CA LYS A 310 35.97 7.24 11.12
C LYS A 310 35.07 8.20 11.91
N ALA A 311 34.74 9.36 11.35
CA ALA A 311 33.89 10.34 12.02
C ALA A 311 32.46 9.82 12.25
N LEU A 312 31.88 9.12 11.27
CA LEU A 312 30.55 8.51 11.37
C LEU A 312 30.52 7.33 12.35
N GLU A 313 31.54 6.46 12.30
CA GLU A 313 31.65 5.28 13.19
C GLU A 313 31.89 5.66 14.66
N THR A 314 32.44 6.85 14.92
CA THR A 314 32.71 7.36 16.26
C THR A 314 31.71 8.41 16.72
N LEU A 315 30.64 8.66 15.95
CA LEU A 315 29.62 9.63 16.32
C LEU A 315 28.82 9.13 17.54
N ALA A 316 28.36 10.07 18.37
CA ALA A 316 27.45 9.73 19.46
C ALA A 316 26.10 9.27 18.89
N THR A 317 25.31 8.59 19.72
CA THR A 317 23.93 8.23 19.37
C THR A 317 23.12 9.48 19.04
N VAL A 318 22.40 9.44 17.93
CA VAL A 318 21.46 10.49 17.51
C VAL A 318 20.06 10.18 18.06
N ASP A 319 19.09 11.07 17.84
CA ASP A 319 17.71 10.82 18.24
C ASP A 319 17.16 9.54 17.56
N PRO A 320 16.68 8.53 18.34
CA PRO A 320 16.13 7.28 17.79
C PRO A 320 14.95 7.46 16.82
N SER A 321 14.21 8.57 16.91
CA SER A 321 13.14 8.90 15.96
C SER A 321 13.65 9.13 14.53
N LEU A 322 14.96 9.35 14.37
CA LEU A 322 15.66 9.49 13.10
C LEU A 322 16.17 8.15 12.55
N SER A 323 15.60 7.02 12.96
CA SER A 323 15.93 5.72 12.39
C SER A 323 15.68 5.69 10.87
N GLY A 324 16.60 5.09 10.11
CA GLY A 324 16.50 5.04 8.65
C GLY A 324 17.84 4.89 7.93
N LYS A 325 17.79 4.88 6.59
CA LYS A 325 18.98 4.80 5.72
C LYS A 325 19.30 6.17 5.14
N TYR A 326 20.55 6.59 5.24
CA TYR A 326 20.98 7.94 4.90
C TYR A 326 22.20 7.95 3.97
N ALA A 327 22.31 9.00 3.17
CA ALA A 327 23.48 9.33 2.36
C ALA A 327 23.94 10.75 2.72
N LEU A 328 25.20 10.89 3.13
CA LEU A 328 25.79 12.15 3.53
C LEU A 328 26.85 12.61 2.51
N PRO A 329 26.65 13.76 1.85
CA PRO A 329 27.70 14.42 1.10
C PRO A 329 28.64 15.18 2.06
N VAL A 330 29.95 14.95 1.91
CA VAL A 330 31.01 15.70 2.59
C VAL A 330 31.91 16.33 1.53
N ALA A 331 31.93 17.66 1.49
CA ALA A 331 32.77 18.43 0.58
C ALA A 331 34.02 18.93 1.31
N PHE A 332 35.18 18.43 0.91
CA PHE A 332 36.47 18.99 1.27
C PHE A 332 36.73 20.15 0.31
N THR A 333 36.75 21.38 0.83
CA THR A 333 36.94 22.59 0.03
C THR A 333 38.31 23.19 0.30
N TYR A 334 38.91 23.78 -0.73
CA TYR A 334 40.26 24.34 -0.64
C TYR A 334 40.23 25.83 -0.96
N THR A 335 40.88 26.65 -0.14
CA THR A 335 40.98 28.10 -0.36
C THR A 335 42.41 28.56 -0.21
N ASN A 336 42.94 29.17 -1.26
CA ASN A 336 44.20 29.90 -1.20
C ASN A 336 43.89 31.40 -1.03
N LYS A 337 44.29 32.00 0.10
CA LYS A 337 44.01 33.42 0.39
C LYS A 337 44.64 34.40 -0.61
N LYS A 338 45.61 33.96 -1.42
CA LYS A 338 46.24 34.78 -2.46
C LYS A 338 45.52 34.73 -3.81
N GLU A 339 44.60 33.79 -4.00
CA GLU A 339 43.81 33.66 -5.21
C GLU A 339 42.54 34.53 -5.13
N THR A 340 42.18 35.18 -6.23
CA THR A 340 40.96 36.00 -6.31
C THR A 340 39.71 35.17 -6.64
N SER A 341 39.87 33.92 -7.04
CA SER A 341 38.79 33.01 -7.48
C SER A 341 37.92 32.46 -6.36
N GLY A 342 38.26 32.70 -5.09
CA GLY A 342 37.49 32.21 -3.94
C GLY A 342 37.76 30.73 -3.63
N PRO A 343 36.87 30.08 -2.85
CA PRO A 343 37.03 28.68 -2.47
C PRO A 343 36.80 27.74 -3.66
N HIS A 344 37.69 26.76 -3.81
CA HIS A 344 37.53 25.64 -4.74
C HIS A 344 36.56 24.63 -4.12
N VAL A 345 35.39 24.49 -4.75
CA VAL A 345 34.30 23.61 -4.30
C VAL A 345 34.17 22.46 -5.30
N PRO A 346 34.09 21.20 -4.84
CA PRO A 346 33.89 20.05 -5.73
C PRO A 346 32.59 20.18 -6.54
N ILE A 347 32.65 19.89 -7.84
CA ILE A 347 31.46 19.94 -8.72
C ILE A 347 30.86 18.56 -9.00
N ASN A 348 31.63 17.48 -8.84
CA ASN A 348 31.12 16.13 -9.12
C ASN A 348 30.06 15.67 -8.13
N ARG A 349 28.99 15.05 -8.63
CA ARG A 349 27.84 14.59 -7.85
C ARG A 349 27.65 13.08 -8.01
N LEU A 350 27.13 12.44 -6.97
CA LEU A 350 26.78 11.02 -7.00
C LEU A 350 25.51 10.81 -7.86
N PRO A 351 25.51 9.87 -8.81
CA PRO A 351 24.30 9.45 -9.53
C PRO A 351 23.21 8.88 -8.62
N ASP A 352 21.94 9.11 -8.95
CA ASP A 352 20.78 8.73 -8.11
C ASP A 352 20.64 7.21 -7.91
N ASP A 353 21.05 6.40 -8.90
CA ASP A 353 21.03 4.94 -8.84
C ASP A 353 21.95 4.37 -7.75
N ARG A 354 23.00 5.11 -7.36
CA ARG A 354 23.94 4.73 -6.30
C ARG A 354 23.41 4.99 -4.88
N LEU A 355 22.27 5.67 -4.73
CA LEU A 355 21.70 5.95 -3.41
C LEU A 355 21.05 4.72 -2.78
N ASP A 356 20.52 3.80 -3.59
CA ASP A 356 19.94 2.53 -3.11
C ASP A 356 18.92 2.77 -1.96
N GLY A 357 17.95 3.65 -2.25
CA GLY A 357 16.86 4.01 -1.34
C GLY A 357 17.27 4.86 -0.12
N ARG A 358 18.53 5.31 -0.01
CA ARG A 358 18.99 6.20 1.08
C ARG A 358 18.46 7.62 0.92
N ARG A 359 18.11 8.24 2.05
CA ARG A 359 17.75 9.65 2.09
C ARG A 359 19.02 10.52 2.06
N MET A 360 19.14 11.38 1.05
CA MET A 360 20.22 12.36 0.95
C MET A 360 20.12 13.41 2.06
N LEU A 361 21.26 13.75 2.67
CA LEU A 361 21.40 14.78 3.68
C LEU A 361 22.02 16.06 3.09
N ASP A 362 21.90 17.19 3.81
CA ASP A 362 22.64 18.41 3.51
C ASP A 362 24.16 18.16 3.55
N GLU A 363 24.87 18.85 2.65
CA GLU A 363 26.31 18.75 2.51
C GLU A 363 27.05 19.33 3.72
N VAL A 364 28.01 18.58 4.25
CA VAL A 364 28.95 19.04 5.28
C VAL A 364 30.21 19.55 4.59
N VAL A 365 30.59 20.80 4.88
CA VAL A 365 31.76 21.45 4.29
C VAL A 365 32.95 21.39 5.26
N ILE A 366 34.06 20.84 4.80
CA ILE A 366 35.34 20.76 5.53
C ILE A 366 36.36 21.65 4.81
N PRO A 367 36.56 22.90 5.26
CA PRO A 367 37.44 23.83 4.59
C PRO A 367 38.92 23.62 4.95
N TYR A 368 39.80 23.78 3.97
CA TYR A 368 41.25 23.92 4.16
C TYR A 368 41.72 25.25 3.59
N ILE A 369 42.36 26.06 4.42
CA ILE A 369 42.76 27.42 4.05
C ILE A 369 44.27 27.54 4.13
N VAL A 370 44.90 27.95 3.03
CA VAL A 370 46.35 28.22 2.97
C VAL A 370 46.64 29.67 2.60
N THR A 371 47.81 30.14 3.03
CA THR A 371 48.38 31.45 2.69
C THR A 371 49.57 31.34 1.73
N THR A 372 50.19 30.17 1.67
CA THR A 372 51.28 29.88 0.75
C THR A 372 50.74 29.54 -0.64
N PRO A 373 51.26 30.17 -1.71
CA PRO A 373 50.80 29.91 -3.05
C PRO A 373 51.19 28.47 -3.44
N ILE A 374 50.19 27.69 -3.83
CA ILE A 374 50.36 26.38 -4.49
C ILE A 374 50.15 26.63 -5.98
N THR A 375 50.93 25.98 -6.83
CA THR A 375 50.96 26.23 -8.28
C THR A 375 49.70 25.76 -9.01
N THR A 376 48.99 24.75 -8.49
CA THR A 376 47.75 24.23 -9.09
C THR A 376 46.89 23.54 -8.03
N SER A 377 45.58 23.83 -7.99
CA SER A 377 44.59 23.04 -7.26
C SER A 377 43.93 22.02 -8.19
N ARG A 378 43.42 20.91 -7.64
CA ARG A 378 42.69 19.90 -8.42
C ARG A 378 41.61 19.20 -7.61
N GLU A 379 40.46 18.99 -8.24
CA GLU A 379 39.42 18.12 -7.72
C GLU A 379 39.80 16.65 -7.95
N VAL A 380 39.55 15.78 -6.96
CA VAL A 380 39.63 14.32 -7.11
C VAL A 380 38.22 13.71 -7.05
N TRP A 381 37.91 12.89 -8.05
CA TRP A 381 36.68 12.13 -8.14
C TRP A 381 36.91 10.89 -9.01
N GLY A 382 36.94 9.71 -8.37
CA GLY A 382 37.17 8.44 -9.05
C GLY A 382 38.62 8.15 -9.41
N TYR A 383 38.82 6.98 -10.05
CA TYR A 383 40.13 6.47 -10.44
C TYR A 383 40.75 7.33 -11.54
N TYR A 384 41.49 8.37 -11.16
CA TYR A 384 42.54 8.88 -12.03
C TYR A 384 43.74 7.91 -11.92
N LYS A 385 43.90 7.08 -12.95
CA LYS A 385 45.16 6.42 -13.27
C LYS A 385 46.16 7.44 -13.78
#